data_AF-A0A938L6V3-F1
#
_entry.id   AF-A0A938L6V3-F1
#
_cell.length_a   1.000
_cell.length_b   1.000
_cell.length_c   1.000
_cell.angle_alpha   90.00
_cell.angle_beta   90.00
_cell.angle_gamma   90.00
#
_symmetry.space_group_name_H-M   'P 1'
#
loop_
_entity.id
_entity.type
_entity.pdbx_description
1 polymer ?
#
loop_
_entity_poly.entity_id
_entity_poly.type
_entity_poly.pdbx_seq_one_letter_code
_entity_poly.pdbx_strand_id
1 'polypeptide(L)'
;MAERSVSQQTLREQFTNAEQLTKELIDHLEHHLLPKIHDLKKLVQMELKGETVVEDITMRNHASRVLESARFAGEVGDKMTTYFTSINEAVTRIISPQ
;
A
#
# COMPACT_ATOMS: atom_id res chain seq x y z
N MET A 1 -21.13 5.00 -8.07
CA MET A 1 -21.39 6.18 -7.21
C MET A 1 -20.16 7.06 -7.34
N ALA A 2 -20.31 8.33 -7.71
CA ALA A 2 -19.15 9.22 -7.84
C ALA A 2 -18.50 9.37 -6.45
N GLU A 3 -17.19 9.08 -6.33
CA GLU A 3 -16.44 9.38 -5.12
C GLU A 3 -16.53 10.88 -4.85
N ARG A 4 -17.19 11.25 -3.76
CA ARG A 4 -17.18 12.65 -3.30
C ARG A 4 -15.73 13.01 -2.95
N SER A 5 -15.31 14.21 -3.36
CA SER A 5 -14.00 14.74 -2.97
C SER A 5 -13.83 14.64 -1.45
N VAL A 6 -12.63 14.30 -0.97
CA VAL A 6 -12.32 14.21 0.47
C VAL A 6 -12.74 15.50 1.19
N SER A 7 -12.59 16.66 0.53
CA SER A 7 -13.02 17.97 1.04
C SER A 7 -14.52 18.14 1.29
N GLN A 8 -15.36 17.28 0.69
CA GLN A 8 -16.82 17.29 0.85
C GLN A 8 -17.30 16.34 1.94
N GLN A 9 -16.40 15.57 2.54
CA GLN A 9 -16.70 14.65 3.64
C GLN A 9 -16.61 15.37 4.98
N THR A 10 -17.42 14.91 5.94
CA THR A 10 -17.27 15.30 7.34
C THR A 10 -15.97 14.75 7.92
N LEU A 11 -15.46 15.38 8.99
CA LEU A 11 -14.24 14.91 9.66
C LEU A 11 -14.36 13.47 10.15
N ARG A 12 -15.55 13.06 10.61
CA ARG A 12 -15.84 11.68 11.01
C ARG A 12 -15.68 10.71 9.83
N GLU A 13 -16.27 11.03 8.68
CA GLU A 13 -16.13 10.21 7.47
C GLU A 13 -14.66 10.10 7.03
N GLN A 14 -13.91 11.21 7.08
CA GLN A 14 -12.49 11.20 6.74
C GLN A 14 -11.69 10.27 7.67
N PHE A 15 -11.90 10.34 8.98
CA PHE A 15 -11.24 9.43 9.93
C PHE A 15 -11.63 7.96 9.69
N THR A 16 -12.91 7.68 9.47
CA THR A 16 -13.38 6.31 9.19
C THR A 16 -12.75 5.76 7.91
N ASN A 17 -12.69 6.56 6.84
CA ASN A 17 -12.09 6.14 5.58
C ASN A 17 -10.56 5.96 5.71
N ALA A 18 -9.89 6.84 6.44
CA ALA A 18 -8.45 6.70 6.72
C ALA A 18 -8.14 5.44 7.55
N GLU A 19 -8.97 5.11 8.53
CA GLU A 19 -8.86 3.86 9.30
C GLU A 19 -9.04 2.64 8.40
N GLN A 20 -10.05 2.67 7.51
CA GLN A 20 -10.30 1.59 6.56
C GLN A 20 -9.11 1.37 5.61
N LEU A 21 -8.57 2.44 5.04
CA LEU A 21 -7.38 2.37 4.19
C LEU A 21 -6.15 1.86 4.95
N THR A 22 -6.02 2.21 6.24
CA THR A 22 -4.93 1.69 7.08
C THR A 22 -5.04 0.18 7.25
N LYS A 23 -6.25 -0.34 7.52
CA LYS A 23 -6.48 -1.80 7.63
C LYS A 23 -6.21 -2.51 6.30
N GLU A 24 -6.68 -1.94 5.20
CA GLU A 24 -6.44 -2.46 3.84
C GLU A 24 -4.94 -2.51 3.50
N LEU A 25 -4.19 -1.45 3.82
CA LEU A 25 -2.75 -1.43 3.60
C LEU A 25 -2.04 -2.50 4.43
N ILE A 26 -2.35 -2.62 5.73
CA ILE A 26 -1.76 -3.64 6.60
C ILE A 26 -2.04 -5.03 6.05
N ASP A 27 -3.30 -5.33 5.73
CA ASP A 27 -3.71 -6.62 5.19
C ASP A 27 -2.95 -6.96 3.90
N HIS A 28 -2.84 -6.01 2.98
CA HIS A 28 -2.10 -6.22 1.74
C HIS A 28 -0.60 -6.38 1.94
N LEU A 29 0.00 -5.65 2.87
CA LEU A 29 1.41 -5.82 3.19
C LEU A 29 1.68 -7.23 3.74
N GLU A 30 0.88 -7.68 4.69
CA GLU A 30 1.03 -8.96 5.38
C GLU A 30 0.72 -10.17 4.50
N HIS A 31 -0.38 -10.12 3.76
CA HIS A 31 -0.91 -11.28 3.03
C HIS A 31 -0.54 -11.30 1.55
N HIS A 32 -0.03 -10.20 0.99
CA HIS A 32 0.28 -10.11 -0.44
C HIS A 32 1.70 -9.66 -0.74
N LEU A 33 2.17 -8.52 -0.23
CA LEU A 33 3.48 -7.99 -0.61
C LEU A 33 4.64 -8.77 0.04
N LEU A 34 4.63 -8.90 1.37
CA LEU A 34 5.72 -9.56 2.11
C LEU A 34 5.92 -11.02 1.68
N PRO A 35 4.87 -11.84 1.48
CA PRO A 35 5.04 -13.20 0.97
C PRO A 35 5.70 -13.24 -0.41
N LYS A 36 5.31 -12.36 -1.34
CA LYS A 36 5.91 -12.31 -2.69
C LYS A 36 7.39 -11.91 -2.64
N ILE A 37 7.77 -10.98 -1.76
CA ILE A 37 9.17 -10.61 -1.53
C ILE A 37 9.94 -11.80 -0.97
N HIS A 38 9.37 -12.52 0.01
CA HIS A 38 9.98 -13.71 0.59
C HIS A 38 10.23 -14.80 -0.47
N ASP A 39 9.24 -15.08 -1.31
CA ASP A 39 9.34 -16.07 -2.38
C ASP A 39 10.44 -15.72 -3.39
N LEU A 40 10.48 -14.46 -3.84
CA LEU A 40 11.54 -13.99 -4.75
C LEU A 40 12.91 -14.10 -4.10
N LYS A 41 13.05 -13.70 -2.83
CA LYS A 41 14.31 -13.82 -2.08
C LYS A 41 14.78 -15.27 -2.00
N LYS A 42 13.87 -16.20 -1.68
CA LYS A 42 14.17 -17.63 -1.60
C LYS A 42 14.65 -18.16 -2.95
N LEU A 43 13.97 -17.79 -4.04
CA LEU A 43 14.32 -18.19 -5.39
C LEU A 43 15.74 -17.72 -5.78
N VAL A 44 16.04 -16.43 -5.53
CA VAL A 44 17.39 -15.87 -5.77
C VAL A 44 18.45 -16.60 -4.94
N GLN A 45 18.16 -16.91 -3.68
CA GLN A 45 19.11 -17.62 -2.82
C GLN A 45 19.39 -19.05 -3.29
N MET A 46 18.38 -19.77 -3.80
CA MET A 46 18.55 -21.12 -4.33
C MET A 46 19.42 -21.13 -5.59
N GLU A 47 19.20 -20.16 -6.50
CA GLU A 47 20.00 -19.98 -7.71
C GLU A 47 21.48 -19.68 -7.35
N LEU A 48 21.71 -18.73 -6.44
CA LEU A 48 23.07 -18.33 -6.03
C LEU A 48 23.87 -19.45 -5.37
N LYS A 49 23.19 -20.40 -4.72
CA LYS A 49 23.82 -21.58 -4.12
C LYS A 49 23.97 -22.74 -5.11
N GLY A 50 23.45 -22.62 -6.32
CA GLY A 50 23.40 -23.72 -7.30
C GLY A 50 22.49 -24.87 -6.87
N GLU A 51 21.56 -24.64 -5.93
CA GLU A 51 20.61 -25.67 -5.45
C GLU A 51 19.52 -25.96 -6.50
N THR A 52 19.29 -25.03 -7.42
CA THR A 52 18.31 -25.15 -8.51
C THR A 52 18.77 -24.25 -9.65
N VAL A 53 18.47 -24.64 -10.89
CA VAL A 53 18.58 -23.76 -12.06
C VAL A 53 17.22 -23.11 -12.29
N VAL A 54 17.16 -21.81 -12.09
CA VAL A 54 15.97 -20.98 -12.24
C VAL A 54 16.05 -20.30 -13.59
N GLU A 55 15.08 -20.57 -14.45
CA GLU A 55 14.97 -19.86 -15.71
C GLU A 55 14.76 -18.36 -15.49
N ASP A 56 15.42 -17.53 -16.31
CA ASP A 56 15.28 -16.06 -16.27
C ASP A 56 13.83 -15.60 -16.32
N ILE A 57 12.97 -16.31 -17.06
CA ILE A 57 11.56 -15.97 -17.17
C ILE A 57 10.84 -16.16 -15.83
N THR A 58 11.20 -17.18 -15.07
CA THR A 58 10.67 -17.44 -13.73
C THR A 58 11.08 -16.33 -12.77
N MET A 59 12.36 -15.94 -12.78
CA MET A 59 12.87 -14.82 -11.97
C MET A 59 12.12 -13.52 -12.29
N ARG A 60 11.95 -13.19 -13.57
CA ARG A 60 11.21 -12.01 -14.04
C ARG A 60 9.74 -12.03 -13.62
N ASN A 61 9.09 -13.19 -13.69
CA ASN A 61 7.70 -13.34 -13.27
C ASN A 61 7.53 -13.07 -11.76
N HIS A 62 8.41 -13.61 -10.91
CA HIS A 62 8.39 -13.33 -9.48
C HIS A 62 8.65 -11.84 -9.18
N ALA A 63 9.63 -11.23 -9.85
CA ALA A 63 9.89 -9.80 -9.72
C ALA A 63 8.68 -8.95 -10.15
N SER A 64 8.04 -9.28 -11.27
CA SER A 64 6.84 -8.58 -11.74
C SER A 64 5.71 -8.60 -10.70
N ARG A 65 5.47 -9.76 -10.07
CA ARG A 65 4.44 -9.91 -9.03
C ARG A 65 4.74 -9.06 -7.79
N VAL A 66 6.01 -8.94 -7.40
CA VAL A 66 6.43 -8.05 -6.30
C VAL A 66 6.15 -6.59 -6.67
N LEU A 67 6.57 -6.16 -7.86
CA LEU A 67 6.40 -4.78 -8.32
C LEU A 67 4.93 -4.38 -8.45
N GLU A 68 4.09 -5.27 -8.97
CA GLU A 68 2.64 -5.05 -9.03
C GLU A 68 2.03 -4.91 -7.63
N SER A 69 2.39 -5.79 -6.71
CA SER A 69 1.92 -5.72 -5.32
C SER A 69 2.41 -4.46 -4.61
N ALA A 70 3.65 -4.03 -4.86
CA ALA A 70 4.20 -2.81 -4.29
C ALA A 70 3.52 -1.56 -4.85
N ARG A 71 3.13 -1.57 -6.14
CA ARG A 71 2.37 -0.48 -6.76
C ARG A 71 1.03 -0.28 -6.07
N PHE A 72 0.27 -1.35 -5.84
CA PHE A 72 -0.99 -1.27 -5.10
C PHE A 72 -0.81 -0.64 -3.72
N ALA A 73 0.22 -1.07 -2.97
CA ALA A 73 0.52 -0.49 -1.66
C ALA A 73 0.83 1.01 -1.75
N GLY A 74 1.54 1.43 -2.81
CA GLY A 74 1.79 2.85 -3.11
C GLY A 74 0.50 3.63 -3.38
N GLU A 75 -0.40 3.09 -4.22
CA GLU A 75 -1.68 3.72 -4.53
C GLU A 75 -2.57 3.90 -3.28
N VAL A 76 -2.58 2.92 -2.37
CA VAL A 76 -3.26 3.05 -1.08
C VAL A 76 -2.58 4.13 -0.22
N GLY A 77 -1.25 4.18 -0.19
CA GLY A 77 -0.49 5.21 0.50
C GLY A 77 -0.77 6.64 0.01
N ASP A 78 -0.92 6.83 -1.31
CA ASP A 78 -1.27 8.12 -1.91
C ASP A 78 -2.67 8.57 -1.49
N LYS A 79 -3.63 7.63 -1.47
CA LYS A 79 -4.99 7.89 -0.95
C LYS A 79 -4.94 8.26 0.54
N MET A 80 -4.20 7.52 1.35
CA MET A 80 -4.04 7.80 2.79
C MET A 80 -3.45 9.19 3.02
N THR A 81 -2.43 9.57 2.25
CA THR A 81 -1.83 10.91 2.31
C THR A 81 -2.88 12.00 2.08
N THR A 82 -3.75 11.82 1.07
CA THR A 82 -4.84 12.75 0.79
C THR A 82 -5.79 12.90 1.99
N TYR A 83 -6.18 11.80 2.62
CA TYR A 83 -7.02 11.82 3.83
C TYR A 83 -6.31 12.48 5.01
N PHE A 84 -5.06 12.12 5.30
CA PHE A 84 -4.31 12.68 6.43
C PHE A 84 -4.06 14.18 6.29
N THR A 85 -3.74 14.65 5.08
CA THR A 85 -3.59 16.09 4.81
C THR A 85 -4.91 16.82 5.05
N SER A 86 -6.03 16.32 4.51
CA SER A 86 -7.34 16.95 4.72
C SER A 86 -7.78 16.96 6.19
N ILE A 87 -7.57 15.85 6.91
CA ILE A 87 -7.86 15.75 8.35
C ILE A 87 -7.03 16.78 9.11
N ASN A 88 -5.72 16.85 8.84
CA ASN A 88 -4.83 17.79 9.50
C ASN A 88 -5.29 19.24 9.28
N GLU A 89 -5.59 19.64 8.04
CA GLU A 89 -6.11 20.97 7.73
C GLU A 89 -7.43 21.27 8.46
N ALA A 90 -8.36 20.31 8.51
CA ALA A 90 -9.63 20.47 9.19
C ALA A 90 -9.46 20.63 10.71
N VAL A 91 -8.60 19.81 11.33
CA VAL A 91 -8.29 19.90 12.76
C VAL A 91 -7.59 21.22 13.08
N THR A 92 -6.60 21.65 12.28
CA THR A 92 -5.92 22.94 12.47
C THR A 92 -6.91 24.11 12.48
N ARG A 93 -7.91 24.12 11.59
CA ARG A 93 -8.96 25.16 11.60
C ARG A 93 -9.80 25.17 12.87
N ILE A 94 -10.02 24.01 13.50
CA ILE A 94 -10.82 23.88 14.73
C ILE A 94 -10.02 24.35 15.95
N ILE A 95 -8.74 24.00 16.04
CA ILE A 95 -7.89 24.27 17.22
C ILE A 95 -7.21 25.65 17.17
N SER A 96 -7.09 26.26 15.99
CA SER A 96 -6.55 27.61 15.79
C SER A 96 -7.55 28.46 15.01
N PRO A 97 -8.74 28.72 15.57
CA PRO A 97 -9.69 29.63 14.95
C PRO A 97 -9.06 31.03 14.94
N GLN A 98 -8.97 31.63 13.75
CA GLN A 98 -8.65 33.05 13.62
C GLN A 98 -9.77 33.91 14.20
#